data_AF-K1XNA2-F1
#
_entry.id   AF-K1XNA2-F1
#
_cell.length_a   1.000
_cell.length_b   1.000
_cell.length_c   1.000
_cell.angle_alpha   90.00
_cell.angle_beta   90.00
_cell.angle_gamma   90.00
#
_symmetry.space_group_name_H-M   'P 1'
#
loop_
_entity.id
_entity.type
_entity.pdbx_description
1 polymer ?
#
loop_
_entity_poly.entity_id
_entity_poly.type
_entity_poly.pdbx_seq_one_letter_code
_entity_poly.pdbx_strand_id
1 'polypeptide(L)'
;MLNDSYPVYILSFVYGLFFGSFFNVCILRIPKGLSIIYPASHCPKCKNALKWYMNIPVISYILLRGKCYTCKSKISLQYPAIELLTGIISFMLVYHFFTGNIADSIAKILIFSIFCGSLIILSLIDIRFFIIPDRFSIGGIIAGLFFSSVYPEIHGYKNPIDGFAFSLGSAIICFCILDFIRLT
;
A
#
# COMPACT_ATOMS: atom_id res chain seq x y z
N MET A 1 12.54 28.58 -0.80
CA MET A 1 12.07 27.47 0.06
C MET A 1 11.45 26.31 -0.74
N LEU A 2 10.62 26.53 -1.78
CA LEU A 2 10.12 25.43 -2.63
C LEU A 2 11.16 24.86 -3.61
N ASN A 3 12.17 25.65 -3.99
CA ASN A 3 13.13 25.31 -5.05
C ASN A 3 14.25 24.34 -4.63
N ASP A 4 14.42 24.05 -3.33
CA ASP A 4 15.41 23.06 -2.86
C ASP A 4 14.78 21.69 -2.56
N SER A 5 13.44 21.63 -2.48
CA SER A 5 12.69 20.44 -2.09
C SER A 5 12.08 19.66 -3.27
N TYR A 6 12.17 20.18 -4.51
CA TYR A 6 11.75 19.45 -5.71
C TYR A 6 12.34 18.03 -5.84
N PRO A 7 13.62 17.75 -5.51
CA PRO A 7 14.15 16.41 -5.71
C PRO A 7 13.48 15.43 -4.75
N VAL A 8 13.17 15.85 -3.51
CA VAL A 8 12.51 15.00 -2.51
C VAL A 8 11.11 14.59 -3.00
N TYR A 9 10.36 15.54 -3.54
CA TYR A 9 9.02 15.26 -4.07
C TYR A 9 9.06 14.31 -5.28
N ILE A 10 9.96 14.52 -6.23
CA ILE A 10 10.11 13.64 -7.40
C ILE A 10 10.53 12.24 -6.96
N LEU A 11 11.52 12.13 -6.05
CA LEU A 11 11.98 10.86 -5.52
C LEU A 11 10.85 10.12 -4.79
N SER A 12 10.03 10.83 -4.01
CA SER A 12 8.88 10.24 -3.32
C SER A 12 7.82 9.69 -4.29
N PHE A 13 7.55 10.42 -5.37
CA PHE A 13 6.62 9.96 -6.41
C PHE A 13 7.15 8.69 -7.09
N VAL A 14 8.42 8.72 -7.51
CA VAL A 14 9.08 7.57 -8.15
C VAL A 14 9.09 6.36 -7.22
N TYR A 15 9.43 6.54 -5.95
CA TYR A 15 9.36 5.49 -4.93
C TYR A 15 7.94 4.90 -4.81
N GLY A 16 6.92 5.76 -4.77
CA GLY A 16 5.53 5.33 -4.76
C GLY A 16 5.13 4.50 -5.99
N LEU A 17 5.66 4.82 -7.18
CA LEU A 17 5.41 4.01 -8.38
C LEU A 17 5.93 2.56 -8.21
N PHE A 18 7.13 2.40 -7.65
CA PHE A 18 7.70 1.06 -7.40
C PHE A 18 6.89 0.28 -6.37
N PHE A 19 6.46 0.93 -5.29
CA PHE A 19 5.57 0.31 -4.30
C PHE A 19 4.22 -0.05 -4.91
N GLY A 20 3.63 0.78 -5.77
CA GLY A 20 2.40 0.45 -6.48
C GLY A 20 2.55 -0.76 -7.40
N SER A 21 3.72 -0.95 -8.00
CA SER A 21 4.02 -2.14 -8.80
C SER A 21 4.08 -3.40 -7.92
N PHE A 22 4.68 -3.30 -6.73
CA PHE A 22 4.63 -4.36 -5.72
C PHE A 22 3.20 -4.63 -5.21
N PHE A 23 2.38 -3.60 -5.01
CA PHE A 23 0.99 -3.76 -4.57
C PHE A 23 0.16 -4.56 -5.58
N ASN A 24 0.40 -4.40 -6.88
CA ASN A 24 -0.22 -5.26 -7.90
C ASN A 24 0.11 -6.75 -7.67
N VAL A 25 1.34 -7.07 -7.26
CA VAL A 25 1.74 -8.44 -6.91
C VAL A 25 0.96 -8.92 -5.68
N CYS A 26 0.90 -8.11 -4.62
CA CYS A 26 0.16 -8.42 -3.41
C CYS A 26 -1.32 -8.72 -3.70
N ILE A 27 -1.99 -7.83 -4.44
CA ILE A 27 -3.42 -7.95 -4.73
C ILE A 27 -3.74 -9.22 -5.52
N LEU A 28 -2.87 -9.63 -6.44
CA LEU A 28 -3.11 -10.79 -7.30
C LEU A 28 -2.73 -12.12 -6.65
N ARG A 29 -1.76 -12.13 -5.74
CA ARG A 29 -1.17 -13.35 -5.18
C ARG A 29 -1.70 -13.71 -3.79
N ILE A 30 -1.94 -12.72 -2.92
CA ILE A 30 -2.34 -12.96 -1.53
C ILE A 30 -3.68 -13.70 -1.42
N PRO A 31 -4.75 -13.33 -2.16
CA PRO A 31 -6.02 -14.05 -2.10
C PRO A 31 -5.92 -15.50 -2.57
N LYS A 32 -4.91 -15.81 -3.39
CA LYS A 32 -4.64 -17.15 -3.93
C LYS A 32 -3.65 -17.96 -3.08
N GLY A 33 -3.18 -17.42 -1.96
CA GLY A 33 -2.15 -18.05 -1.12
C GLY A 33 -0.80 -18.21 -1.82
N LEU A 34 -0.53 -17.46 -2.89
CA LEU A 34 0.71 -17.54 -3.65
C LEU A 34 1.80 -16.68 -3.01
N SER A 35 3.06 -17.10 -3.17
CA SER A 35 4.21 -16.33 -2.67
C SER A 35 4.36 -15.00 -3.39
N ILE A 36 4.55 -13.93 -2.61
CA ILE A 36 4.82 -12.57 -3.12
C ILE A 36 6.28 -12.34 -3.52
N ILE A 37 7.18 -13.26 -3.13
CA ILE A 37 8.63 -13.15 -3.36
C ILE A 37 9.04 -13.92 -4.63
N TYR A 38 8.54 -15.15 -4.79
CA TYR A 38 8.90 -16.04 -5.90
C TYR A 38 7.66 -16.76 -6.46
N PRO A 39 7.53 -16.96 -7.78
CA PRO A 39 8.45 -16.56 -8.85
C PRO A 39 8.42 -15.05 -9.12
N ALA A 40 9.39 -14.54 -9.90
CA ALA A 40 9.48 -13.15 -10.32
C ALA A 40 8.22 -12.65 -11.09
N SER A 41 8.21 -11.42 -11.59
CA SER A 41 7.13 -10.96 -12.47
C SER A 41 7.12 -11.75 -13.78
N HIS A 42 5.99 -12.33 -14.14
CA HIS A 42 5.80 -13.08 -15.39
C HIS A 42 4.50 -12.64 -16.08
N CYS A 43 4.46 -12.78 -17.40
CA CYS A 43 3.23 -12.53 -18.16
C CYS A 43 2.17 -13.59 -17.82
N PRO A 44 0.92 -13.22 -17.49
CA PRO A 44 -0.12 -14.19 -17.14
C PRO A 44 -0.55 -15.08 -18.32
N LYS A 45 -0.34 -14.65 -19.57
CA LYS A 45 -0.70 -15.42 -20.76
C LYS A 45 0.40 -16.38 -21.22
N CYS A 46 1.59 -15.85 -21.50
CA CYS A 46 2.69 -16.68 -22.02
C CYS A 46 3.62 -17.23 -20.94
N LYS A 47 3.45 -16.86 -19.67
CA LYS A 47 4.29 -17.24 -18.53
C LYS A 47 5.77 -16.92 -18.67
N ASN A 48 6.16 -16.14 -19.69
CA ASN A 48 7.54 -15.73 -19.88
C ASN A 48 7.96 -14.76 -18.77
N ALA A 49 9.19 -14.91 -18.28
CA ALA A 49 9.77 -14.03 -17.28
C ALA A 49 9.96 -12.62 -17.85
N LEU A 50 9.50 -11.61 -17.10
CA LEU A 50 9.74 -10.23 -17.47
C LEU A 50 11.17 -9.86 -17.07
N LYS A 51 11.91 -9.28 -18.01
CA LYS A 51 13.21 -8.67 -17.72
C LYS A 51 13.01 -7.46 -16.80
N TRP A 52 14.01 -7.14 -15.98
CA TRP A 52 13.93 -6.06 -14.98
C TRP A 52 13.46 -4.72 -15.55
N TYR A 53 13.92 -4.34 -16.75
CA TYR A 53 13.52 -3.08 -17.39
C TYR A 53 12.08 -3.08 -17.93
N MET A 54 11.49 -4.26 -18.12
CA MET A 54 10.06 -4.40 -18.44
C MET A 54 9.17 -4.32 -17.19
N ASN A 55 9.77 -4.28 -16.00
CA ASN A 55 9.10 -4.12 -14.72
C ASN A 55 9.22 -2.68 -14.19
N ILE A 56 9.72 -1.72 -15.00
CA ILE A 56 9.77 -0.30 -14.64
C ILE A 56 8.32 0.23 -14.63
N PRO A 57 7.79 0.68 -13.48
CA PRO A 57 6.40 1.11 -13.35
C PRO A 57 6.03 2.19 -14.36
N VAL A 58 4.80 2.15 -14.89
CA VAL A 58 4.18 3.10 -15.84
C VAL A 58 4.90 3.23 -17.18
N ILE A 59 6.21 3.47 -17.18
CA ILE A 59 7.06 3.63 -18.35
C ILE A 59 7.04 2.38 -19.22
N SER A 60 7.21 1.20 -18.63
CA SER A 60 7.17 -0.07 -19.38
C SER A 60 5.82 -0.27 -20.07
N TYR A 61 4.71 0.09 -19.40
CA TYR A 61 3.37 0.00 -19.96
C TYR A 61 3.18 0.93 -21.16
N ILE A 62 3.65 2.19 -21.06
CA ILE A 62 3.57 3.18 -22.14
C ILE A 62 4.41 2.73 -23.34
N LEU A 63 5.68 2.35 -23.11
CA LEU A 63 6.60 1.92 -24.18
C LEU A 63 6.10 0.67 -24.90
N LEU A 64 5.51 -0.27 -24.16
CA LEU A 64 4.94 -1.49 -24.72
C LEU A 64 3.50 -1.30 -25.25
N ARG A 65 2.96 -0.08 -25.18
CA ARG A 65 1.58 0.27 -25.60
C ARG A 65 0.52 -0.63 -24.97
N GLY A 66 0.69 -0.95 -23.69
CA GLY A 66 -0.20 -1.81 -22.92
C GLY A 66 -0.25 -3.27 -23.41
N LYS A 67 0.81 -3.77 -24.06
CA LYS A 67 0.88 -5.16 -24.56
C LYS A 67 2.11 -5.87 -24.02
N CYS A 68 2.02 -7.19 -23.82
CA CYS A 68 3.19 -7.99 -23.47
C CYS A 68 4.22 -7.95 -24.61
N TYR A 69 5.51 -7.82 -24.28
CA TYR A 69 6.59 -7.78 -25.28
C TYR A 69 6.62 -9.05 -26.17
N THR A 70 6.52 -10.23 -25.55
CA THR A 70 6.63 -11.54 -26.23
C THR A 70 5.34 -11.95 -26.94
N CYS A 71 4.21 -12.05 -26.22
CA CYS A 71 2.97 -12.60 -26.79
C CYS A 71 1.97 -11.54 -27.28
N LYS A 72 2.28 -10.25 -27.15
CA LYS A 72 1.43 -9.11 -27.57
C LYS A 72 0.03 -9.06 -26.94
N SER A 73 -0.25 -9.89 -25.94
CA SER A 73 -1.50 -9.86 -25.19
C SER A 73 -1.66 -8.52 -24.47
N LYS A 74 -2.88 -7.98 -24.41
CA LYS A 74 -3.17 -6.75 -23.67
C LYS A 74 -2.88 -6.94 -22.17
N ILE A 75 -2.22 -5.95 -21.58
CA ILE A 75 -2.02 -5.81 -20.13
C ILE A 75 -3.15 -4.93 -19.60
N SER A 76 -3.68 -5.25 -18.41
CA SER A 76 -4.77 -4.49 -17.79
C SER A 76 -4.33 -3.07 -17.43
N LEU A 77 -5.20 -2.08 -17.64
CA LEU A 77 -5.03 -0.68 -17.22
C LEU A 77 -4.91 -0.53 -15.69
N GLN A 78 -5.34 -1.54 -14.95
CA GLN A 78 -5.21 -1.61 -13.50
C GLN A 78 -3.76 -1.45 -13.03
N TYR A 79 -2.79 -2.05 -13.74
CA TYR A 79 -1.39 -2.02 -13.35
C TYR A 79 -0.84 -0.59 -13.30
N PRO A 80 -0.83 0.18 -14.41
CA PRO A 80 -0.36 1.56 -14.39
C PRO A 80 -1.23 2.48 -13.53
N ALA A 81 -2.54 2.20 -13.40
CA ALA A 81 -3.42 3.00 -12.55
C ALA A 81 -3.04 2.92 -11.05
N ILE A 82 -2.76 1.72 -10.54
CA ILE A 82 -2.34 1.53 -9.14
C ILE A 82 -0.95 2.10 -8.90
N GLU A 83 -0.03 1.95 -9.86
CA GLU A 83 1.30 2.54 -9.81
C GLU A 83 1.21 4.06 -9.68
N LEU A 84 0.45 4.72 -10.57
CA LEU A 84 0.22 6.17 -10.52
C LEU A 84 -0.48 6.61 -9.23
N LEU A 85 -1.54 5.91 -8.80
CA LEU A 85 -2.25 6.23 -7.56
C LEU A 85 -1.29 6.20 -6.35
N THR A 86 -0.47 5.16 -6.27
CA THR A 86 0.51 5.01 -5.17
C THR A 86 1.61 6.06 -5.24
N GLY A 87 2.08 6.40 -6.45
CA GLY A 87 3.00 7.52 -6.67
C GLY A 87 2.43 8.85 -6.19
N ILE A 88 1.18 9.16 -6.56
CA ILE A 88 0.49 10.39 -6.15
C ILE A 88 0.32 10.43 -4.64
N ILE A 89 -0.12 9.34 -4.01
CA ILE A 89 -0.28 9.29 -2.55
C ILE A 89 1.06 9.50 -1.85
N SER A 90 2.14 8.84 -2.30
CA SER A 90 3.48 9.03 -1.75
C SER A 90 3.94 10.49 -1.84
N PHE A 91 3.74 11.12 -3.00
CA PHE A 91 3.99 12.56 -3.16
C PHE A 91 3.18 13.41 -2.18
N MET A 92 1.88 13.14 -2.04
CA MET A 92 1.00 13.92 -1.15
C MET A 92 1.38 13.75 0.33
N LEU A 93 1.79 12.55 0.73
CA LEU A 93 2.27 12.30 2.10
C LEU A 93 3.54 13.10 2.40
N VAL A 94 4.51 13.10 1.49
CA VAL A 94 5.73 13.91 1.66
C VAL A 94 5.39 15.39 1.63
N TYR A 95 4.55 15.85 0.71
CA TYR A 95 4.14 17.25 0.62
C TYR A 95 3.47 17.74 1.92
N HIS A 96 2.66 16.92 2.57
CA HIS A 96 1.94 17.31 3.78
C HIS A 96 2.79 17.19 5.06
N PHE A 97 3.57 16.11 5.20
CA PHE A 97 4.27 15.82 6.45
C PHE A 97 5.73 16.30 6.48
N PHE A 98 6.32 16.69 5.35
CA PHE A 98 7.69 17.17 5.33
C PHE A 98 7.79 18.60 5.85
N THR A 99 8.21 18.75 7.11
CA THR A 99 8.33 20.05 7.80
C THR A 99 9.76 20.60 7.83
N GLY A 100 10.69 19.97 7.09
CA GLY A 100 12.12 20.31 7.06
C GLY A 100 12.96 19.59 8.12
N ASN A 101 12.36 19.09 9.21
CA ASN A 101 13.02 18.14 10.11
C ASN A 101 12.81 16.71 9.60
N ILE A 102 13.87 16.13 9.05
CA ILE A 102 13.87 14.80 8.43
C ILE A 102 13.52 13.69 9.44
N ALA A 103 14.00 13.76 10.68
CA ALA A 103 13.82 12.68 11.64
C ALA A 103 12.34 12.47 12.04
N ASP A 104 11.62 13.56 12.33
CA ASP A 104 10.20 13.49 12.69
C ASP A 104 9.31 13.21 11.46
N SER A 105 9.65 13.81 10.31
CA SER A 105 8.87 13.65 9.08
C SER A 105 8.90 12.21 8.57
N ILE A 106 10.05 11.53 8.61
CA ILE A 106 10.20 10.17 8.09
C ILE A 106 9.29 9.18 8.81
N ALA A 107 9.20 9.25 10.14
CA ALA A 107 8.37 8.31 10.90
C ALA A 107 6.89 8.43 10.50
N LYS A 108 6.36 9.65 10.44
CA LYS A 108 4.98 9.93 10.02
C LYS A 108 4.74 9.46 8.58
N ILE A 109 5.64 9.83 7.66
CA ILE A 109 5.53 9.43 6.25
C ILE A 109 5.52 7.90 6.12
N LEU A 110 6.38 7.17 6.82
CA LEU A 110 6.42 5.71 6.76
C LEU A 110 5.14 5.07 7.30
N ILE A 111 4.65 5.53 8.46
CA ILE A 111 3.43 5.00 9.07
C ILE A 111 2.23 5.20 8.14
N PHE A 112 2.04 6.42 7.64
CA PHE A 112 0.96 6.71 6.71
C PHE A 112 1.15 6.02 5.35
N SER A 113 2.38 5.81 4.88
CA SER A 113 2.63 5.05 3.64
C SER A 113 2.22 3.59 3.79
N ILE A 114 2.57 2.94 4.91
CA ILE A 114 2.15 1.57 5.21
C ILE A 114 0.63 1.49 5.32
N PHE A 115 0.02 2.43 6.04
CA PHE A 115 -1.43 2.51 6.21
C PHE A 115 -2.14 2.66 4.86
N CYS A 116 -1.82 3.69 4.08
CA CYS A 116 -2.40 3.91 2.76
C CYS A 116 -2.14 2.74 1.81
N GLY A 117 -0.93 2.18 1.81
CA GLY A 117 -0.60 1.01 1.00
C GLY A 117 -1.45 -0.21 1.34
N SER A 118 -1.67 -0.46 2.64
CA SER A 118 -2.56 -1.54 3.10
C SER A 118 -4.00 -1.31 2.66
N LEU A 119 -4.51 -0.08 2.71
CA LEU A 119 -5.86 0.26 2.25
C LEU A 119 -6.02 0.09 0.75
N ILE A 120 -5.03 0.47 -0.05
CA ILE A 120 -5.04 0.26 -1.51
C ILE A 120 -5.11 -1.23 -1.81
N ILE A 121 -4.25 -2.04 -1.18
CA ILE A 121 -4.24 -3.49 -1.37
C ILE A 121 -5.59 -4.10 -0.96
N LEU A 122 -6.08 -3.79 0.24
CA LEU A 122 -7.32 -4.33 0.78
C LEU A 122 -8.54 -3.94 -0.06
N SER A 123 -8.71 -2.66 -0.37
CA SER A 123 -9.82 -2.18 -1.20
C SER A 123 -9.87 -2.89 -2.55
N LEU A 124 -8.71 -3.12 -3.15
CA LEU A 124 -8.62 -3.75 -4.47
C LEU A 124 -8.72 -5.27 -4.44
N ILE A 125 -8.36 -5.91 -3.34
CA ILE A 125 -8.66 -7.32 -3.11
C ILE A 125 -10.17 -7.47 -2.92
N ASP A 126 -10.78 -6.64 -2.08
CA ASP A 126 -12.20 -6.69 -1.79
C ASP A 126 -13.05 -6.47 -3.06
N ILE A 127 -12.77 -5.42 -3.84
CA ILE A 127 -13.45 -5.15 -5.11
C ILE A 127 -13.35 -6.32 -6.11
N ARG A 128 -12.24 -7.08 -6.09
CA ARG A 128 -11.99 -8.17 -7.06
C ARG A 128 -12.47 -9.53 -6.61
N PHE A 129 -12.32 -9.82 -5.32
CA PHE A 129 -12.46 -11.17 -4.77
C PHE A 129 -13.52 -11.23 -3.67
N PHE A 130 -14.02 -10.09 -3.18
CA PHE A 130 -14.97 -9.99 -2.06
C PHE A 130 -14.49 -10.76 -0.81
N ILE A 131 -13.19 -10.67 -0.54
CA ILE A 131 -12.52 -11.35 0.57
C ILE A 131 -11.63 -10.36 1.29
N ILE A 132 -11.64 -10.38 2.62
CA ILE A 132 -10.69 -9.66 3.47
C ILE A 132 -9.73 -10.69 4.07
N PRO A 133 -8.45 -10.73 3.66
CA PRO A 133 -7.51 -11.72 4.19
C PRO A 133 -7.22 -11.50 5.67
N ASP A 134 -7.44 -12.53 6.51
CA ASP A 134 -7.25 -12.44 7.97
C ASP A 134 -5.86 -11.93 8.39
N ARG A 135 -4.82 -12.27 7.61
CA ARG A 135 -3.45 -11.82 7.85
C ARG A 135 -3.32 -10.29 7.86
N PHE A 136 -4.07 -9.60 7.00
CA PHE A 136 -4.09 -8.13 6.98
C PHE A 136 -4.90 -7.57 8.12
N SER A 137 -6.06 -8.15 8.43
CA SER A 137 -6.92 -7.69 9.54
C SER A 137 -6.21 -7.81 10.88
N ILE A 138 -5.63 -8.99 11.17
CA ILE A 138 -4.90 -9.24 12.42
C ILE A 138 -3.63 -8.38 12.47
N GLY A 139 -2.87 -8.30 11.38
CA GLY A 139 -1.69 -7.45 11.30
C GLY A 139 -2.02 -5.97 11.52
N GLY A 140 -3.15 -5.50 10.97
CA GLY A 140 -3.66 -4.14 11.14
C GLY A 140 -4.06 -3.83 12.57
N ILE A 141 -4.72 -4.76 13.27
CA ILE A 141 -5.07 -4.61 14.69
C ILE A 141 -3.80 -4.46 15.54
N ILE A 142 -2.81 -5.35 15.34
CA ILE A 142 -1.55 -5.32 16.09
C ILE A 142 -0.79 -4.01 15.82
N ALA A 143 -0.67 -3.63 14.55
CA ALA A 143 -0.02 -2.39 14.16
C ALA A 143 -0.74 -1.16 14.72
N GLY A 144 -2.08 -1.13 14.68
CA GLY A 144 -2.89 -0.04 15.20
C GLY A 144 -2.74 0.13 16.72
N LEU A 145 -2.75 -0.96 17.48
CA LEU A 145 -2.50 -0.93 18.93
C LEU A 145 -1.09 -0.41 19.24
N PHE A 146 -0.08 -0.85 18.47
CA PHE A 146 1.28 -0.40 18.66
C PHE A 146 1.46 1.10 18.34
N PHE A 147 1.03 1.54 17.15
CA PHE A 147 1.18 2.92 16.71
C PHE A 147 0.36 3.90 17.53
N SER A 148 -0.82 3.49 18.03
CA SER A 148 -1.62 4.32 18.92
C SER A 148 -0.93 4.63 20.25
N SER A 149 -0.09 3.72 20.75
CA SER A 149 0.69 3.95 21.97
C SER A 149 1.90 4.85 21.71
N VAL A 150 2.58 4.66 20.57
CA VAL A 150 3.79 5.41 20.23
C VAL A 150 3.47 6.83 19.77
N TYR A 151 2.36 7.01 19.05
CA TYR A 151 1.91 8.28 18.49
C TYR A 151 0.45 8.56 18.87
N PRO A 152 0.15 8.85 20.15
CA PRO A 152 -1.23 9.12 20.60
C PRO A 152 -1.83 10.36 19.93
N GLU A 153 -0.99 11.26 19.40
CA GLU A 153 -1.38 12.43 18.62
C GLU A 153 -2.23 12.08 17.40
N ILE A 154 -2.07 10.86 16.84
CA ILE A 154 -2.88 10.38 15.72
C ILE A 154 -4.38 10.33 16.09
N HIS A 155 -4.67 10.06 17.37
CA HIS A 155 -6.03 10.01 17.92
C HIS A 155 -6.45 11.32 18.63
N GLY A 156 -5.62 12.36 18.57
CA GLY A 156 -5.85 13.61 19.28
C GLY A 156 -5.61 13.54 20.79
N TYR A 157 -5.01 12.45 21.30
CA TYR A 157 -4.66 12.30 22.70
C TYR A 157 -3.21 12.72 22.96
N LYS A 158 -2.96 13.28 24.14
CA LYS A 158 -1.60 13.65 24.58
C LYS A 158 -0.91 12.51 25.32
N ASN A 159 -1.67 11.65 26.00
CA ASN A 159 -1.12 10.56 26.79
C ASN A 159 -1.15 9.25 25.98
N PRO A 160 -0.06 8.46 25.98
CA PRO A 160 0.00 7.14 25.35
C PRO A 160 -1.09 6.17 25.84
N ILE A 161 -1.43 6.25 27.13
CA ILE A 161 -2.41 5.36 27.77
C ILE A 161 -3.81 5.59 27.20
N ASP A 162 -4.18 6.86 26.98
CA ASP A 162 -5.50 7.23 26.45
C ASP A 162 -5.64 6.77 25.00
N GLY A 163 -4.58 6.94 24.20
CA GLY A 163 -4.52 6.40 22.84
C GLY A 163 -4.68 4.88 22.83
N PHE A 164 -3.88 4.17 23.62
CA PHE A 164 -3.95 2.71 23.72
C PHE A 164 -5.34 2.22 24.17
N ALA A 165 -5.92 2.83 25.19
CA ALA A 165 -7.24 2.48 25.69
C ALA A 165 -8.33 2.67 24.62
N PHE A 166 -8.27 3.76 23.85
CA PHE A 166 -9.17 4.01 22.73
C PHE A 166 -9.02 2.94 21.63
N SER A 167 -7.78 2.65 21.23
CA SER A 167 -7.49 1.63 20.21
C SER A 167 -7.94 0.23 20.65
N LEU A 168 -7.68 -0.15 21.90
CA LEU A 168 -8.14 -1.41 22.50
C LEU A 168 -9.67 -1.49 22.53
N GLY A 169 -10.34 -0.43 22.97
CA GLY A 169 -11.80 -0.36 22.97
C GLY A 169 -12.38 -0.56 21.57
N SER A 170 -11.81 0.11 20.56
CA SER A 170 -12.25 -0.04 19.17
C SER A 170 -12.03 -1.46 18.63
N ALA A 171 -10.93 -2.12 18.99
CA ALA A 171 -10.63 -3.49 18.58
C ALA A 171 -11.62 -4.50 19.19
N ILE A 172 -11.96 -4.34 20.47
CA ILE A 172 -12.95 -5.18 21.16
C ILE A 172 -14.32 -5.02 20.52
N ILE A 173 -14.76 -3.78 20.28
CA ILE A 173 -16.05 -3.51 19.63
C ILE A 173 -16.10 -4.15 18.24
N CYS A 174 -15.04 -3.98 17.44
CA CYS A 174 -14.95 -4.59 16.12
C CYS A 174 -15.05 -6.12 16.19
N PHE A 175 -14.34 -6.75 17.13
CA PHE A 175 -14.42 -8.20 17.35
C PHE A 175 -15.85 -8.64 17.73
N CYS A 176 -16.50 -7.95 18.66
CA CYS A 176 -17.87 -8.26 19.06
C CYS A 176 -18.87 -8.11 17.91
N ILE A 177 -18.73 -7.08 17.07
CA ILE A 177 -19.57 -6.88 15.88
C ILE A 177 -19.36 -8.03 14.89
N LEU A 178 -18.12 -8.40 14.62
CA LEU A 178 -17.81 -9.49 13.69
C LEU A 178 -18.31 -10.83 14.20
N ASP A 179 -18.21 -11.10 15.50
CA ASP A 179 -18.73 -12.32 16.11
C ASP A 179 -20.26 -12.36 16.04
N PHE A 180 -20.93 -11.24 16.32
CA PHE A 180 -22.38 -11.12 16.17
C PHE A 180 -22.83 -11.39 14.72
N ILE A 181 -22.18 -10.79 13.72
CA ILE A 181 -22.48 -11.01 12.29
C ILE A 181 -22.26 -12.48 11.90
N ARG A 182 -21.29 -13.17 12.49
CA ARG A 182 -21.05 -14.60 12.22
C ARG A 182 -22.10 -15.51 12.85
N LEU A 183 -22.76 -15.07 13.90
CA LEU A 183 -23.80 -15.83 14.61
C LEU A 183 -25.20 -15.68 14.01
N THR A 184 -25.42 -14.67 13.15
CA THR A 184 -26.68 -14.43 12.40
C THR A 184 -26.64 -15.02 11.00
#